data_AF-A0A5C5XMV7-F1
#
_entry.id   AF-A0A5C5XMV7-F1
#
_cell.length_a   1.000
_cell.length_b   1.000
_cell.length_c   1.000
_cell.angle_alpha   90.00
_cell.angle_beta   90.00
_cell.angle_gamma   90.00
#
_symmetry.space_group_name_H-M   'P 1'
#
loop_
_entity.id
_entity.type
_entity.pdbx_description
1 polymer ?
#
loop_
_entity_poly.entity_id
_entity_poly.type
_entity_poly.pdbx_seq_one_letter_code
_entity_poly.pdbx_strand_id
1 'polypeptide(L)'
;MHKSRFARVFSILFLTLFALSGIALYAADSPAVQFCLQATPLQECLSGQRDSFQLTADILVKIDGKPQKIKLELIRYDNEAFDLTAHHSDYSFQIFRRSGKTIFELPHHQKRFESTGALETKDHLAAQGILTRLIDADSSIATYLPMLQTPPSSLGFLLNQFVEFQLDEQQQLWTIDNKTRVQIQEGKTAAEPWQASCKSDDWTCDLSITAAPKSLAIPPASGNFAVETLDRNVLERQLCRGVKRAIAILSPSRRLTDPTPKDRSVEHGQLQWVDGQRVALLWGTPEEIGQAHAQLLSRQATRCMDSVLYTFGTVQTIRTGRWFQHDLEDAYARLSPHIPEDHKRELTAMAEEMGWDPNLVNVLNVFPELFHCSGFAVFDSATKDGTLYHGRVLDYMTTIGLQYSSVTFIVAPEGKIPFANVGYGGFTGCVTGMNQAGISLGEMGGRGEGQWDGVPMATLMRIALENCQTLEEVKTLWASSPRTCEYYYVFADGKTNAAVGVAATPEKIQFVEPGEYHELLGEGIPDVLALSAGQRLQTLRSRIQEKHGQIDTETALWLMSRPVAMQSNLHNTLFIPKQGLLYVANADHKHPAAERPYVKLDLNALLKEIDELKSQE
;
A
#
# COMPACT_ATOMS: atom_id res chain seq x y z
N MET A 1 1.01 -12.03 -9.09
CA MET A 1 0.36 -12.24 -10.43
C MET A 1 -1.13 -11.83 -10.52
N HIS A 2 -2.04 -12.12 -9.59
CA HIS A 2 -3.49 -11.88 -9.81
C HIS A 2 -3.99 -10.42 -9.66
N LYS A 3 -3.21 -9.50 -9.07
CA LYS A 3 -3.62 -8.13 -8.71
C LYS A 3 -4.20 -7.29 -9.87
N SER A 4 -3.72 -7.47 -11.10
CA SER A 4 -4.20 -6.72 -12.26
C SER A 4 -5.57 -7.18 -12.81
N ARG A 5 -6.16 -8.28 -12.30
CA ARG A 5 -7.36 -8.87 -12.92
C ARG A 5 -8.64 -8.07 -12.66
N PHE A 6 -8.87 -7.56 -11.45
CA PHE A 6 -10.07 -6.76 -11.14
C PHE A 6 -10.08 -5.42 -11.90
N ALA A 7 -8.92 -4.77 -11.96
CA ALA A 7 -8.68 -3.63 -12.84
C ALA A 7 -8.87 -3.95 -14.33
N ARG A 8 -8.47 -5.15 -14.77
CA ARG A 8 -8.74 -5.63 -16.13
C ARG A 8 -10.21 -5.92 -16.37
N VAL A 9 -11.04 -6.28 -15.39
CA VAL A 9 -12.50 -6.36 -15.61
C VAL A 9 -13.04 -4.97 -15.99
N PHE A 10 -12.57 -3.91 -15.33
CA PHE A 10 -12.88 -2.53 -15.70
C PHE A 10 -12.20 -2.04 -16.98
N SER A 11 -10.97 -2.49 -17.28
CA SER A 11 -10.19 -2.04 -18.45
C SER A 11 -10.47 -2.81 -19.74
N ILE A 12 -10.95 -4.06 -19.68
CA ILE A 12 -11.33 -4.88 -20.84
C ILE A 12 -12.66 -4.38 -21.43
N LEU A 13 -13.46 -3.66 -20.63
CA LEU A 13 -14.60 -2.88 -21.13
C LEU A 13 -14.19 -1.55 -21.81
N PHE A 14 -12.91 -1.14 -21.81
CA PHE A 14 -12.52 0.26 -22.09
C PHE A 14 -11.19 0.53 -22.82
N LEU A 15 -10.54 -0.42 -23.52
CA LEU A 15 -9.15 -0.28 -24.03
C LEU A 15 -8.82 0.87 -25.03
N THR A 16 -7.51 1.20 -25.11
CA THR A 16 -6.82 2.39 -25.70
C THR A 16 -6.40 2.28 -27.19
N LEU A 17 -5.98 3.32 -27.96
CA LEU A 17 -6.14 4.81 -28.00
C LEU A 17 -5.49 5.38 -29.31
N PHE A 18 -6.03 6.48 -29.86
CA PHE A 18 -5.41 7.50 -30.76
C PHE A 18 -4.60 7.06 -32.02
N ALA A 19 -5.08 7.48 -33.21
CA ALA A 19 -4.56 8.67 -33.91
C ALA A 19 -5.38 9.05 -35.17
N LEU A 20 -5.15 10.28 -35.64
CA LEU A 20 -5.50 10.86 -36.95
C LEU A 20 -6.92 11.43 -37.20
N SER A 21 -6.86 12.73 -37.52
CA SER A 21 -7.83 13.56 -38.22
C SER A 21 -8.43 12.94 -39.49
N GLY A 22 -9.74 13.13 -39.67
CA GLY A 22 -10.40 12.93 -40.97
C GLY A 22 -11.91 12.97 -40.84
N ILE A 23 -12.56 13.95 -41.47
CA ILE A 23 -14.02 13.96 -41.61
C ILE A 23 -14.42 12.83 -42.55
N ALA A 24 -15.27 11.91 -42.08
CA ALA A 24 -16.02 11.02 -42.95
C ALA A 24 -17.40 10.74 -42.34
N LEU A 25 -18.45 10.94 -43.15
CA LEU A 25 -19.68 10.17 -43.00
C LEU A 25 -19.36 8.69 -43.35
N TYR A 26 -20.27 7.77 -42.98
CA TYR A 26 -20.15 6.31 -43.10
C TYR A 26 -19.20 5.66 -42.05
N ALA A 27 -19.55 4.54 -41.40
CA ALA A 27 -20.70 3.65 -41.58
C ALA A 27 -21.43 3.38 -40.24
N ALA A 28 -22.77 3.30 -40.28
CA ALA A 28 -23.59 2.90 -39.13
C ALA A 28 -23.52 1.38 -38.84
N ASP A 29 -22.96 0.60 -39.77
CA ASP A 29 -22.96 -0.87 -39.76
C ASP A 29 -21.68 -1.48 -39.17
N SER A 30 -20.88 -0.70 -38.43
CA SER A 30 -19.75 -1.24 -37.67
C SER A 30 -20.28 -2.07 -36.48
N PRO A 31 -19.81 -3.32 -36.28
CA PRO A 31 -20.19 -4.12 -35.12
C PRO A 31 -19.89 -3.42 -33.78
N ALA A 32 -18.77 -2.69 -33.69
CA ALA A 32 -18.42 -1.90 -32.50
C ALA A 32 -19.39 -0.73 -32.27
N VAL A 33 -19.85 -0.06 -33.34
CA VAL A 33 -20.87 1.00 -33.25
C VAL A 33 -22.21 0.44 -32.75
N GLN A 34 -22.64 -0.70 -33.30
CA GLN A 34 -23.85 -1.39 -32.84
C GLN A 34 -23.75 -1.82 -31.38
N PHE A 35 -22.62 -2.41 -30.96
CA PHE A 35 -22.37 -2.76 -29.56
C PHE A 35 -22.44 -1.54 -28.63
N CYS A 36 -21.76 -0.43 -28.98
CA CYS A 36 -21.80 0.79 -28.18
C CYS A 36 -23.21 1.39 -28.09
N LEU A 37 -23.99 1.34 -29.16
CA LEU A 37 -25.39 1.76 -29.16
C LEU A 37 -26.22 0.91 -28.17
N GLN A 38 -26.10 -0.42 -28.22
CA GLN A 38 -26.78 -1.33 -27.28
C GLN A 38 -26.31 -1.13 -25.82
N ALA A 39 -25.05 -0.72 -25.61
CA ALA A 39 -24.47 -0.43 -24.31
C ALA A 39 -24.77 0.99 -23.77
N THR A 40 -25.49 1.84 -24.52
CA THR A 40 -25.76 3.25 -24.15
C THR A 40 -26.31 3.40 -22.72
N PRO A 41 -27.30 2.63 -22.23
CA PRO A 41 -27.84 2.80 -20.88
C PRO A 41 -26.80 2.59 -19.77
N LEU A 42 -25.80 1.71 -19.99
CA LEU A 42 -24.69 1.53 -19.07
C LEU A 42 -23.70 2.70 -19.18
N GLN A 43 -23.42 3.19 -20.38
CA GLN A 43 -22.57 4.38 -20.58
C GLN A 43 -23.18 5.63 -19.92
N GLU A 44 -24.48 5.87 -20.02
CA GLU A 44 -25.15 7.01 -19.38
C GLU A 44 -25.05 6.97 -17.84
N CYS A 45 -25.17 5.78 -17.25
CA CYS A 45 -24.94 5.57 -15.81
C CYS A 45 -23.46 5.81 -15.44
N LEU A 46 -22.52 5.22 -16.17
CA LEU A 46 -21.08 5.29 -15.90
C LEU A 46 -20.42 6.63 -16.25
N SER A 47 -21.04 7.44 -17.11
CA SER A 47 -20.60 8.81 -17.44
C SER A 47 -21.18 9.86 -16.49
N GLY A 48 -22.19 9.48 -15.71
CA GLY A 48 -22.95 10.38 -14.84
C GLY A 48 -24.06 11.17 -15.55
N GLN A 49 -24.26 10.98 -16.86
CA GLN A 49 -25.30 11.64 -17.68
C GLN A 49 -26.72 11.28 -17.24
N ARG A 50 -26.92 10.08 -16.66
CA ARG A 50 -28.21 9.67 -16.10
C ARG A 50 -28.35 10.09 -14.64
N ASP A 51 -29.20 11.07 -14.39
CA ASP A 51 -29.44 11.64 -13.04
C ASP A 51 -30.00 10.62 -12.03
N SER A 52 -30.83 9.67 -12.48
CA SER A 52 -31.42 8.64 -11.61
C SER A 52 -31.51 7.26 -12.27
N PHE A 53 -31.12 6.23 -11.53
CA PHE A 53 -31.18 4.82 -11.95
C PHE A 53 -31.01 3.88 -10.76
N GLN A 54 -31.41 2.62 -10.92
CA GLN A 54 -30.96 1.50 -10.09
C GLN A 54 -30.17 0.55 -10.99
N LEU A 55 -28.96 0.18 -10.56
CA LEU A 55 -28.07 -0.77 -11.23
C LEU A 55 -27.77 -1.90 -10.26
N THR A 56 -28.02 -3.14 -10.67
CA THR A 56 -27.62 -4.34 -9.93
C THR A 56 -26.60 -5.15 -10.70
N ALA A 57 -25.67 -5.80 -9.99
CA ALA A 57 -24.65 -6.66 -10.56
C ALA A 57 -24.47 -7.94 -9.73
N ASP A 58 -24.72 -9.10 -10.30
CA ASP A 58 -24.32 -10.41 -9.75
C ASP A 58 -22.96 -10.79 -10.39
N ILE A 59 -21.88 -10.70 -9.61
CA ILE A 59 -20.49 -10.92 -10.06
C ILE A 59 -19.96 -12.24 -9.48
N LEU A 60 -19.36 -13.07 -10.33
CA LEU A 60 -18.54 -14.21 -9.93
C LEU A 60 -17.11 -13.98 -10.43
N VAL A 61 -16.12 -13.95 -9.55
CA VAL A 61 -14.72 -13.63 -9.91
C VAL A 61 -13.73 -14.48 -9.13
N LYS A 62 -12.63 -14.91 -9.75
CA LYS A 62 -11.56 -15.64 -9.04
C LYS A 62 -10.66 -14.68 -8.24
N ILE A 63 -10.73 -14.76 -6.92
CA ILE A 63 -9.84 -14.06 -5.98
C ILE A 63 -8.97 -15.11 -5.28
N ASP A 64 -7.65 -14.93 -5.31
CA ASP A 64 -6.66 -15.90 -4.77
C ASP A 64 -6.91 -17.36 -5.19
N GLY A 65 -7.29 -17.53 -6.47
CA GLY A 65 -7.59 -18.83 -7.09
C GLY A 65 -8.97 -19.40 -6.77
N LYS A 66 -9.71 -18.81 -5.82
CA LYS A 66 -11.05 -19.26 -5.41
C LYS A 66 -12.15 -18.42 -6.08
N PRO A 67 -13.24 -19.02 -6.58
CA PRO A 67 -14.38 -18.24 -7.07
C PRO A 67 -15.07 -17.56 -5.88
N GLN A 68 -15.24 -16.25 -5.96
CA GLN A 68 -15.96 -15.43 -5.00
C GLN A 68 -17.19 -14.82 -5.66
N LYS A 69 -18.32 -14.83 -4.95
CA LYS A 69 -19.56 -14.21 -5.39
C LYS A 69 -19.75 -12.87 -4.70
N ILE A 70 -19.95 -11.82 -5.48
CA ILE A 70 -20.23 -10.46 -5.02
C ILE A 70 -21.56 -10.05 -5.63
N LYS A 71 -22.49 -9.51 -4.84
CA LYS A 71 -23.63 -8.75 -5.39
C LYS A 71 -23.43 -7.27 -5.12
N LEU A 72 -23.64 -6.44 -6.12
CA LEU A 72 -23.66 -4.98 -5.98
C LEU A 72 -25.04 -4.45 -6.34
N GLU A 73 -25.46 -3.41 -5.65
CA GLU A 73 -26.60 -2.57 -6.01
C GLU A 73 -26.22 -1.10 -5.81
N LEU A 74 -26.41 -0.29 -6.84
CA LEU A 74 -26.25 1.16 -6.82
C LEU A 74 -27.57 1.80 -7.23
N ILE A 75 -28.21 2.52 -6.31
CA ILE A 75 -29.38 3.35 -6.58
C ILE A 75 -28.91 4.79 -6.56
N ARG A 76 -28.89 5.47 -7.72
CA ARG A 76 -28.73 6.93 -7.79
C ARG A 76 -30.12 7.55 -7.86
N TYR A 77 -30.43 8.44 -6.91
CA TYR A 77 -31.69 9.19 -6.89
C TYR A 77 -31.56 10.52 -7.63
N ASP A 78 -30.45 11.22 -7.39
CA ASP A 78 -30.15 12.53 -7.99
C ASP A 78 -28.62 12.82 -7.93
N ASN A 79 -28.25 14.10 -7.91
CA ASN A 79 -26.86 14.58 -7.87
C ASN A 79 -26.21 14.54 -6.47
N GLU A 80 -27.02 14.41 -5.42
CA GLU A 80 -26.61 14.40 -4.01
C GLU A 80 -27.04 13.12 -3.25
N ALA A 81 -27.92 12.30 -3.80
CA ALA A 81 -28.44 11.12 -3.14
C ALA A 81 -28.16 9.82 -3.91
N PHE A 82 -27.54 8.85 -3.22
CA PHE A 82 -27.40 7.48 -3.70
C PHE A 82 -27.37 6.49 -2.54
N ASP A 83 -27.74 5.23 -2.82
CA ASP A 83 -27.48 4.07 -1.97
C ASP A 83 -26.56 3.09 -2.70
N LEU A 84 -25.54 2.57 -2.02
CA LEU A 84 -24.61 1.57 -2.55
C LEU A 84 -24.52 0.39 -1.58
N THR A 85 -24.98 -0.77 -2.02
CA THR A 85 -24.95 -2.03 -1.27
C THR A 85 -23.97 -3.00 -1.92
N ALA A 86 -23.12 -3.63 -1.11
CA ALA A 86 -22.27 -4.73 -1.53
C ALA A 86 -22.49 -5.93 -0.61
N HIS A 87 -22.84 -7.08 -1.19
CA HIS A 87 -22.93 -8.35 -0.48
C HIS A 87 -21.76 -9.27 -0.85
N HIS A 88 -21.05 -9.73 0.17
CA HIS A 88 -19.97 -10.72 0.11
C HIS A 88 -19.99 -11.57 1.40
N SER A 89 -19.51 -12.81 1.34
CA SER A 89 -19.42 -13.70 2.52
C SER A 89 -18.77 -13.04 3.72
N ASP A 90 -17.66 -12.34 3.47
CA ASP A 90 -16.78 -11.80 4.54
C ASP A 90 -16.74 -10.26 4.61
N TYR A 91 -17.26 -9.56 3.59
CA TYR A 91 -17.03 -8.11 3.39
C TYR A 91 -18.29 -7.34 2.95
N SER A 92 -19.46 -7.70 3.48
CA SER A 92 -20.70 -6.99 3.15
C SER A 92 -20.73 -5.59 3.76
N PHE A 93 -21.17 -4.59 3.01
CA PHE A 93 -21.37 -3.22 3.48
C PHE A 93 -22.53 -2.52 2.75
N GLN A 94 -23.05 -1.44 3.34
CA GLN A 94 -24.04 -0.56 2.73
C GLN A 94 -23.67 0.91 2.98
N ILE A 95 -23.87 1.79 2.00
CA ILE A 95 -23.68 3.23 2.13
C ILE A 95 -24.99 3.91 1.71
N PHE A 96 -25.56 4.72 2.60
CA PHE A 96 -26.73 5.55 2.30
C PHE A 96 -26.30 7.02 2.34
N ARG A 97 -26.16 7.68 1.17
CA ARG A 97 -25.77 9.09 1.08
C ARG A 97 -26.97 9.96 0.71
N ARG A 98 -27.18 11.04 1.44
CA ARG A 98 -28.13 12.13 1.13
C ARG A 98 -27.41 13.47 1.24
N SER A 99 -28.04 14.54 0.76
CA SER A 99 -27.47 15.90 0.81
C SER A 99 -27.01 16.34 2.21
N GLY A 100 -27.74 15.98 3.27
CA GLY A 100 -27.44 16.34 4.66
C GLY A 100 -26.78 15.26 5.54
N LYS A 101 -26.71 14.00 5.10
CA LYS A 101 -26.24 12.88 5.94
C LYS A 101 -25.72 11.71 5.09
N THR A 102 -24.70 11.04 5.58
CA THR A 102 -24.15 9.79 5.05
C THR A 102 -24.13 8.74 6.16
N ILE A 103 -24.53 7.53 5.83
CA ILE A 103 -24.51 6.37 6.72
C ILE A 103 -23.67 5.28 6.07
N PHE A 104 -22.81 4.63 6.85
CA PHE A 104 -22.01 3.47 6.44
C PHE A 104 -22.29 2.30 7.38
N GLU A 105 -22.78 1.20 6.82
CA GLU A 105 -23.24 0.03 7.56
C GLU A 105 -22.45 -1.22 7.23
N LEU A 106 -22.23 -2.03 8.26
CA LEU A 106 -21.51 -3.30 8.22
C LEU A 106 -22.41 -4.40 8.77
N PRO A 107 -23.25 -5.05 7.94
CA PRO A 107 -24.25 -6.00 8.40
C PRO A 107 -23.69 -7.18 9.20
N HIS A 108 -22.51 -7.67 8.82
CA HIS A 108 -21.82 -8.78 9.51
C HIS A 108 -21.40 -8.45 10.95
N HIS A 109 -21.22 -7.17 11.26
CA HIS A 109 -20.85 -6.68 12.59
C HIS A 109 -22.01 -6.02 13.34
N GLN A 110 -23.19 -5.93 12.72
CA GLN A 110 -24.34 -5.16 13.24
C GLN A 110 -23.91 -3.75 13.66
N LYS A 111 -23.11 -3.08 12.81
CA LYS A 111 -22.53 -1.77 13.09
C LYS A 111 -23.01 -0.75 12.06
N ARG A 112 -23.38 0.44 12.53
CA ARG A 112 -23.75 1.59 11.70
C ARG A 112 -22.92 2.81 12.12
N PHE A 113 -22.20 3.41 11.19
CA PHE A 113 -21.58 4.72 11.35
C PHE A 113 -22.48 5.78 10.70
N GLU A 114 -22.91 6.78 11.46
CA GLU A 114 -23.75 7.88 10.98
C GLU A 114 -22.98 9.21 11.02
N SER A 115 -23.01 9.97 9.92
CA SER A 115 -22.32 11.26 9.84
C SER A 115 -23.06 12.40 10.54
N THR A 116 -22.32 13.33 11.14
CA THR A 116 -22.79 14.65 11.60
C THR A 116 -21.92 15.79 11.09
N GLY A 117 -22.42 17.02 11.14
CA GLY A 117 -21.67 18.22 10.73
C GLY A 117 -21.86 18.61 9.25
N ALA A 118 -21.32 19.77 8.89
CA ALA A 118 -21.30 20.28 7.52
C ALA A 118 -20.25 19.53 6.67
N LEU A 119 -20.48 19.49 5.36
CA LEU A 119 -19.54 18.89 4.40
C LEU A 119 -18.71 19.99 3.75
N GLU A 120 -17.43 20.05 4.11
CA GLU A 120 -16.48 21.10 3.67
C GLU A 120 -15.26 20.50 2.94
N THR A 121 -15.01 19.20 3.10
CA THR A 121 -13.91 18.50 2.42
C THR A 121 -14.14 18.33 0.92
N LYS A 122 -13.12 18.57 0.10
CA LYS A 122 -13.12 18.28 -1.35
C LYS A 122 -13.25 16.79 -1.68
N ASP A 123 -12.81 15.93 -0.76
CA ASP A 123 -12.78 14.47 -0.90
C ASP A 123 -14.10 13.91 -0.36
N HIS A 124 -15.18 14.10 -1.13
CA HIS A 124 -16.55 13.78 -0.71
C HIS A 124 -17.30 12.87 -1.69
N LEU A 125 -18.38 12.23 -1.20
CA LEU A 125 -19.14 11.21 -1.93
C LEU A 125 -20.29 11.75 -2.79
N ALA A 126 -20.49 13.06 -2.97
CA ALA A 126 -21.55 13.57 -3.85
C ALA A 126 -21.56 12.85 -5.21
N ALA A 127 -22.74 12.47 -5.71
CA ALA A 127 -22.84 11.69 -6.95
C ALA A 127 -22.36 12.53 -8.15
N GLN A 128 -22.67 13.83 -8.14
CA GLN A 128 -22.23 14.76 -9.17
C GLN A 128 -20.69 14.86 -9.24
N GLY A 129 -20.12 14.37 -10.34
CA GLY A 129 -18.68 14.35 -10.58
C GLY A 129 -17.90 13.36 -9.71
N ILE A 130 -18.54 12.35 -9.09
CA ILE A 130 -17.87 11.41 -8.19
C ILE A 130 -16.62 10.75 -8.81
N LEU A 131 -16.69 10.44 -10.11
CA LEU A 131 -15.62 9.79 -10.87
C LEU A 131 -14.33 10.63 -10.92
N THR A 132 -14.43 11.96 -10.99
CA THR A 132 -13.24 12.84 -11.03
C THR A 132 -12.58 12.99 -9.66
N ARG A 133 -13.27 12.63 -8.57
CA ARG A 133 -12.69 12.48 -7.22
C ARG A 133 -12.11 11.08 -7.00
N LEU A 134 -12.76 10.04 -7.51
CA LEU A 134 -12.36 8.64 -7.34
C LEU A 134 -11.27 8.16 -8.32
N ILE A 135 -11.04 8.85 -9.43
CA ILE A 135 -10.09 8.42 -10.47
C ILE A 135 -9.16 9.60 -10.80
N ASP A 136 -7.86 9.40 -10.63
CA ASP A 136 -6.83 10.34 -11.04
C ASP A 136 -5.73 9.69 -11.88
N ALA A 137 -4.75 10.49 -12.28
CA ALA A 137 -3.67 10.08 -13.18
C ALA A 137 -2.69 9.04 -12.61
N ASP A 138 -2.78 8.65 -11.33
CA ASP A 138 -2.07 7.50 -10.81
C ASP A 138 -2.77 6.17 -11.18
N SER A 139 -4.03 6.22 -11.60
CA SER A 139 -4.73 5.09 -12.23
C SER A 139 -4.63 5.12 -13.77
N SER A 140 -4.46 3.96 -14.39
CA SER A 140 -4.61 3.82 -15.84
C SER A 140 -6.04 4.11 -16.30
N ILE A 141 -7.03 3.97 -15.41
CA ILE A 141 -8.45 4.20 -15.73
C ILE A 141 -8.72 5.66 -16.10
N ALA A 142 -7.92 6.62 -15.60
CA ALA A 142 -8.04 8.03 -15.97
C ALA A 142 -7.87 8.29 -17.47
N THR A 143 -7.15 7.42 -18.19
CA THR A 143 -6.98 7.55 -19.66
C THR A 143 -8.28 7.30 -20.45
N TYR A 144 -9.27 6.65 -19.82
CA TYR A 144 -10.56 6.30 -20.43
C TYR A 144 -11.71 7.23 -20.01
N LEU A 145 -11.53 8.07 -18.99
CA LEU A 145 -12.59 8.99 -18.53
C LEU A 145 -13.14 9.91 -19.66
N PRO A 146 -12.33 10.44 -20.60
CA PRO A 146 -12.86 11.20 -21.72
C PRO A 146 -13.75 10.36 -22.64
N MET A 147 -13.46 9.06 -22.81
CA MET A 147 -14.23 8.16 -23.67
C MET A 147 -15.65 7.92 -23.18
N LEU A 148 -15.88 7.94 -21.86
CA LEU A 148 -17.23 7.87 -21.28
C LEU A 148 -18.13 9.04 -21.68
N GLN A 149 -17.55 10.20 -22.01
CA GLN A 149 -18.28 11.40 -22.46
C GLN A 149 -18.41 11.48 -23.99
N THR A 150 -17.78 10.57 -24.74
CA THR A 150 -17.88 10.50 -26.20
C THR A 150 -19.23 9.89 -26.61
N PRO A 151 -19.96 10.44 -27.61
CA PRO A 151 -21.20 9.83 -28.10
C PRO A 151 -21.02 8.37 -28.51
N PRO A 152 -21.98 7.45 -28.23
CA PRO A 152 -21.79 6.01 -28.43
C PRO A 152 -21.34 5.60 -29.83
N SER A 153 -21.83 6.28 -30.88
CA SER A 153 -21.42 6.05 -32.27
C SER A 153 -19.96 6.43 -32.55
N SER A 154 -19.50 7.56 -31.99
CA SER A 154 -18.09 7.98 -32.08
C SER A 154 -17.18 7.09 -31.23
N LEU A 155 -17.66 6.61 -30.08
CA LEU A 155 -16.94 5.66 -29.23
C LEU A 155 -16.75 4.31 -29.95
N GLY A 156 -17.82 3.76 -30.52
CA GLY A 156 -17.75 2.51 -31.29
C GLY A 156 -16.80 2.60 -32.48
N PHE A 157 -16.81 3.72 -33.23
CA PHE A 157 -15.84 3.96 -34.31
C PHE A 157 -14.39 3.94 -33.82
N LEU A 158 -14.09 4.59 -32.69
CA LEU A 158 -12.75 4.58 -32.09
C LEU A 158 -12.34 3.17 -31.64
N LEU A 159 -13.24 2.42 -31.00
CA LEU A 159 -12.97 1.06 -30.53
C LEU A 159 -12.74 0.08 -31.69
N ASN A 160 -13.46 0.22 -32.81
CA ASN A 160 -13.32 -0.62 -34.01
C ASN A 160 -11.91 -0.60 -34.64
N GLN A 161 -11.05 0.35 -34.26
CA GLN A 161 -9.66 0.42 -34.75
C GLN A 161 -8.69 -0.45 -33.94
N PHE A 162 -9.06 -0.85 -32.71
CA PHE A 162 -8.14 -1.48 -31.75
C PHE A 162 -8.67 -2.77 -31.12
N VAL A 163 -9.99 -2.98 -31.16
CA VAL A 163 -10.69 -4.10 -30.51
C VAL A 163 -11.56 -4.81 -31.54
N GLU A 164 -11.49 -6.14 -31.56
CA GLU A 164 -12.29 -6.95 -32.48
C GLU A 164 -13.69 -7.20 -31.89
N PHE A 165 -14.75 -6.85 -32.63
CA PHE A 165 -16.15 -7.12 -32.27
C PHE A 165 -16.79 -8.04 -33.30
N GLN A 166 -17.34 -9.16 -32.82
CA GLN A 166 -18.12 -10.11 -33.61
C GLN A 166 -19.49 -10.30 -32.96
N LEU A 167 -20.57 -10.38 -33.76
CA LEU A 167 -21.93 -10.66 -33.30
C LEU A 167 -22.42 -11.98 -33.89
N ASP A 168 -22.84 -12.92 -33.03
CA ASP A 168 -23.74 -14.00 -33.43
C ASP A 168 -25.18 -13.48 -33.37
N GLU A 169 -25.76 -13.17 -34.54
CA GLU A 169 -27.12 -12.65 -34.66
C GLU A 169 -28.19 -13.65 -34.18
N GLN A 170 -27.94 -14.96 -34.25
CA GLN A 170 -28.90 -15.98 -33.82
C GLN A 170 -28.97 -16.07 -32.29
N GLN A 171 -27.83 -15.89 -31.62
CA GLN A 171 -27.73 -15.94 -30.15
C GLN A 171 -27.79 -14.55 -29.50
N GLN A 172 -27.76 -13.48 -30.29
CA GLN A 172 -27.56 -12.09 -29.84
C GLN A 172 -26.33 -11.98 -28.92
N LEU A 173 -25.24 -12.66 -29.31
CA LEU A 173 -24.04 -12.84 -28.50
C LEU A 173 -22.86 -12.11 -29.12
N TRP A 174 -22.40 -11.06 -28.46
CA TRP A 174 -21.16 -10.37 -28.80
C TRP A 174 -19.95 -11.16 -28.32
N THR A 175 -18.90 -11.19 -29.14
CA THR A 175 -17.55 -11.62 -28.76
C THR A 175 -16.60 -10.47 -29.01
N ILE A 176 -15.88 -10.09 -27.96
CA ILE A 176 -14.92 -8.96 -27.92
C ILE A 176 -13.51 -9.54 -27.70
N ASP A 177 -12.58 -9.20 -28.60
CA ASP A 177 -11.17 -9.66 -28.61
C ASP A 177 -11.01 -11.19 -28.49
N ASN A 178 -12.00 -11.96 -28.94
CA ASN A 178 -12.09 -13.42 -28.79
C ASN A 178 -12.01 -13.92 -27.32
N LYS A 179 -12.22 -13.05 -26.32
CA LYS A 179 -12.01 -13.32 -24.88
C LYS A 179 -13.20 -13.00 -23.98
N THR A 180 -14.00 -12.03 -24.36
CA THR A 180 -15.15 -11.58 -23.56
C THR A 180 -16.42 -11.78 -24.37
N ARG A 181 -17.36 -12.53 -23.81
CA ARG A 181 -18.68 -12.74 -24.40
C ARG A 181 -19.68 -11.87 -23.67
N VAL A 182 -20.50 -11.12 -24.41
CA VAL A 182 -21.51 -10.23 -23.85
C VAL A 182 -22.84 -10.46 -24.56
N GLN A 183 -23.88 -10.78 -23.82
CA GLN A 183 -25.25 -10.82 -24.33
C GLN A 183 -26.00 -9.62 -23.74
N ILE A 184 -26.56 -8.77 -24.59
CA ILE A 184 -27.34 -7.59 -24.17
C ILE A 184 -28.81 -7.86 -24.47
N GLN A 185 -29.69 -7.53 -23.53
CA GLN A 185 -31.14 -7.55 -23.72
C GLN A 185 -31.68 -6.16 -23.42
N GLU A 186 -32.13 -5.47 -24.47
CA GLU A 186 -32.80 -4.18 -24.34
C GLU A 186 -34.25 -4.39 -23.89
N GLY A 187 -34.69 -3.61 -22.90
CA GLY A 187 -36.09 -3.59 -22.49
C GLY A 187 -36.98 -3.05 -23.61
N LYS A 188 -38.02 -3.79 -23.99
CA LYS A 188 -38.92 -3.43 -25.10
C LYS A 188 -39.87 -2.28 -24.76
N THR A 189 -39.94 -1.93 -23.48
CA THR A 189 -40.71 -0.80 -22.95
C THR A 189 -39.89 -0.07 -21.89
N ALA A 190 -40.23 1.17 -21.58
CA ALA A 190 -39.58 1.96 -20.52
C ALA A 190 -39.73 1.38 -19.09
N ALA A 191 -40.51 0.30 -18.92
CA ALA A 191 -40.68 -0.43 -17.67
C ALA A 191 -39.89 -1.75 -17.61
N GLU A 192 -39.37 -2.24 -18.74
CA GLU A 192 -38.52 -3.44 -18.79
C GLU A 192 -37.05 -3.06 -18.48
N PRO A 193 -36.31 -3.91 -17.74
CA PRO A 193 -34.91 -3.63 -17.44
C PRO A 193 -34.04 -3.74 -18.70
N TRP A 194 -33.01 -2.89 -18.79
CA TRP A 194 -31.87 -3.19 -19.66
C TRP A 194 -30.98 -4.20 -18.94
N GLN A 195 -30.56 -5.27 -19.61
CA GLN A 195 -29.74 -6.32 -19.01
C GLN A 195 -28.52 -6.65 -19.85
N ALA A 196 -27.42 -7.04 -19.20
CA ALA A 196 -26.25 -7.56 -19.88
C ALA A 196 -25.56 -8.68 -19.09
N SER A 197 -25.37 -9.83 -19.74
CA SER A 197 -24.61 -10.97 -19.21
C SER A 197 -23.23 -11.01 -19.85
N CYS A 198 -22.20 -10.75 -19.04
CA CYS A 198 -20.80 -10.68 -19.45
C CYS A 198 -20.01 -11.89 -18.91
N LYS A 199 -19.17 -12.50 -19.74
CA LYS A 199 -18.35 -13.67 -19.36
C LYS A 199 -16.97 -13.65 -19.99
N SER A 200 -15.95 -13.98 -19.19
CA SER A 200 -14.59 -14.29 -19.63
C SER A 200 -14.02 -15.45 -18.80
N ASP A 201 -12.74 -15.81 -18.97
CA ASP A 201 -12.12 -17.02 -18.38
C ASP A 201 -12.05 -17.02 -16.84
N ASP A 202 -12.01 -15.82 -16.25
CA ASP A 202 -11.77 -15.60 -14.82
C ASP A 202 -12.96 -14.95 -14.08
N TRP A 203 -14.00 -14.53 -14.79
CA TRP A 203 -15.15 -13.83 -14.23
C TRP A 203 -16.42 -13.93 -15.07
N THR A 204 -17.58 -13.82 -14.41
CA THR A 204 -18.88 -13.51 -15.02
C THR A 204 -19.54 -12.35 -14.27
N CYS A 205 -20.36 -11.57 -14.97
CA CYS A 205 -21.15 -10.50 -14.37
C CYS A 205 -22.49 -10.41 -15.10
N ASP A 206 -23.59 -10.56 -14.35
CA ASP A 206 -24.94 -10.30 -14.83
C ASP A 206 -25.38 -8.93 -14.30
N LEU A 207 -25.67 -8.01 -15.21
CA LEU A 207 -26.05 -6.62 -14.95
C LEU A 207 -27.52 -6.37 -15.28
N SER A 208 -28.19 -5.54 -14.48
CA SER A 208 -29.53 -5.04 -14.78
C SER A 208 -29.63 -3.56 -14.41
N ILE A 209 -30.24 -2.75 -15.27
CA ILE A 209 -30.49 -1.31 -15.06
C ILE A 209 -31.99 -1.03 -15.15
N THR A 210 -32.54 -0.41 -14.12
CA THR A 210 -33.95 -0.02 -13.98
C THR A 210 -34.08 1.46 -13.59
N ALA A 211 -35.31 1.98 -13.57
CA ALA A 211 -35.60 3.26 -12.94
C ALA A 211 -35.35 3.17 -11.41
N ALA A 212 -34.84 4.26 -10.82
CA ALA A 212 -34.64 4.34 -9.37
C ALA A 212 -35.99 4.31 -8.61
N PRO A 213 -36.05 3.72 -7.40
CA PRO A 213 -37.18 3.88 -6.50
C PRO A 213 -37.44 5.36 -6.16
N LYS A 214 -38.71 5.74 -6.01
CA LYS A 214 -39.09 7.14 -5.69
C LYS A 214 -38.82 7.56 -4.25
N SER A 215 -38.55 6.61 -3.35
CA SER A 215 -38.36 6.89 -1.92
C SER A 215 -36.90 7.19 -1.61
N LEU A 216 -36.65 8.40 -1.11
CA LEU A 216 -35.36 8.81 -0.53
C LEU A 216 -35.19 8.37 0.94
N ALA A 217 -36.20 7.72 1.54
CA ALA A 217 -36.15 7.31 2.94
C ALA A 217 -35.00 6.32 3.18
N ILE A 218 -34.09 6.65 4.09
CA ILE A 218 -33.04 5.72 4.52
C ILE A 218 -33.69 4.65 5.41
N PRO A 219 -33.40 3.35 5.22
CA PRO A 219 -33.88 2.30 6.10
C PRO A 219 -33.49 2.58 7.58
N PRO A 220 -34.39 2.32 8.55
CA PRO A 220 -34.01 2.37 9.96
C PRO A 220 -32.92 1.33 10.22
N ALA A 221 -32.08 1.58 11.23
CA ALA A 221 -31.13 0.56 11.68
C ALA A 221 -31.91 -0.70 12.06
N SER A 222 -31.44 -1.88 11.63
CA SER A 222 -32.01 -3.13 12.13
C SER A 222 -31.84 -3.16 13.65
N GLY A 223 -32.86 -3.59 14.41
CA GLY A 223 -33.01 -3.25 15.84
C GLY A 223 -31.88 -3.65 16.81
N ASN A 224 -30.86 -4.37 16.35
CA ASN A 224 -29.69 -4.77 17.11
C ASN A 224 -28.40 -4.00 16.72
N PHE A 225 -28.45 -3.06 15.76
CA PHE A 225 -27.24 -2.40 15.27
C PHE A 225 -26.70 -1.38 16.29
N ALA A 226 -25.40 -1.50 16.62
CA ALA A 226 -24.67 -0.48 17.36
C ALA A 226 -24.42 0.73 16.44
N VAL A 227 -24.96 1.89 16.83
CA VAL A 227 -24.78 3.16 16.12
C VAL A 227 -23.61 3.95 16.71
N GLU A 228 -22.70 4.39 15.85
CA GLU A 228 -21.59 5.28 16.17
C GLU A 228 -21.70 6.54 15.32
N THR A 229 -21.40 7.71 15.89
CA THR A 229 -21.48 9.00 15.19
C THR A 229 -20.09 9.48 14.84
N LEU A 230 -19.88 9.90 13.59
CA LEU A 230 -18.61 10.43 13.08
C LEU A 230 -18.80 11.81 12.47
N ASP A 231 -17.75 12.63 12.43
CA ASP A 231 -17.75 13.82 11.58
C ASP A 231 -17.90 13.41 10.09
N ARG A 232 -18.72 14.16 9.36
CA ARG A 232 -19.05 13.86 7.97
C ARG A 232 -17.86 13.98 7.03
N ASN A 233 -16.94 14.89 7.31
CA ASN A 233 -15.71 15.05 6.53
C ASN A 233 -14.78 13.88 6.77
N VAL A 234 -14.71 13.33 7.99
CA VAL A 234 -13.96 12.10 8.30
C VAL A 234 -14.54 10.91 7.53
N LEU A 235 -15.85 10.67 7.62
CA LEU A 235 -16.52 9.53 6.98
C LEU A 235 -16.45 9.60 5.44
N GLU A 236 -16.83 10.72 4.83
CA GLU A 236 -16.81 10.82 3.36
C GLU A 236 -15.39 10.85 2.78
N ARG A 237 -14.41 11.46 3.48
CA ARG A 237 -12.99 11.44 3.07
C ARG A 237 -12.40 10.04 3.13
N GLN A 238 -12.70 9.28 4.19
CA GLN A 238 -12.24 7.89 4.36
C GLN A 238 -12.63 7.05 3.14
N LEU A 239 -13.92 7.06 2.80
CA LEU A 239 -14.45 6.27 1.68
C LEU A 239 -13.98 6.82 0.33
N CYS A 240 -13.98 8.14 0.13
CA CYS A 240 -13.56 8.77 -1.13
C CYS A 240 -12.08 8.50 -1.44
N ARG A 241 -11.16 8.82 -0.51
CA ARG A 241 -9.72 8.59 -0.69
C ARG A 241 -9.39 7.10 -0.70
N GLY A 242 -10.11 6.28 0.08
CA GLY A 242 -9.90 4.84 0.18
C GLY A 242 -10.20 4.11 -1.13
N VAL A 243 -11.34 4.42 -1.75
CA VAL A 243 -11.72 3.91 -3.08
C VAL A 243 -10.78 4.47 -4.14
N LYS A 244 -10.47 5.78 -4.12
CA LYS A 244 -9.56 6.42 -5.07
C LYS A 244 -8.20 5.73 -5.11
N ARG A 245 -7.59 5.53 -3.95
CA ARG A 245 -6.29 4.88 -3.82
C ARG A 245 -6.35 3.39 -4.16
N ALA A 246 -7.43 2.69 -3.81
CA ALA A 246 -7.65 1.30 -4.23
C ALA A 246 -7.71 1.15 -5.77
N ILE A 247 -8.40 2.06 -6.46
CA ILE A 247 -8.45 2.11 -7.93
C ILE A 247 -7.05 2.31 -8.54
N ALA A 248 -6.24 3.22 -7.98
CA ALA A 248 -4.87 3.43 -8.41
C ALA A 248 -3.94 2.23 -8.12
N ILE A 249 -4.16 1.48 -7.04
CA ILE A 249 -3.38 0.27 -6.70
C ILE A 249 -3.75 -0.91 -7.60
N LEU A 250 -5.04 -1.13 -7.84
CA LEU A 250 -5.55 -2.22 -8.67
C LEU A 250 -5.19 -1.98 -10.15
N SER A 251 -5.37 -0.75 -10.62
CA SER A 251 -5.17 -0.34 -12.01
C SER A 251 -4.13 0.77 -12.14
N PRO A 252 -2.84 0.52 -11.84
CA PRO A 252 -1.84 1.58 -11.78
C PRO A 252 -1.47 2.11 -13.16
N SER A 253 -1.26 3.42 -13.26
CA SER A 253 -0.68 4.07 -14.44
C SER A 253 0.84 3.92 -14.44
N ARG A 254 1.49 4.27 -15.57
CA ARG A 254 2.96 4.36 -15.64
C ARG A 254 3.54 5.33 -14.60
N ARG A 255 2.79 6.35 -14.13
CA ARG A 255 3.25 7.27 -13.07
C ARG A 255 3.50 6.58 -11.72
N LEU A 256 2.92 5.41 -11.52
CA LEU A 256 3.18 4.53 -10.37
C LEU A 256 4.22 3.45 -10.69
N THR A 257 4.08 2.74 -11.83
CA THR A 257 4.92 1.56 -12.13
C THR A 257 6.26 1.86 -12.77
N ASP A 258 6.39 3.03 -13.39
CA ASP A 258 7.53 3.48 -14.20
C ASP A 258 7.72 5.01 -14.01
N PRO A 259 7.98 5.47 -12.77
CA PRO A 259 8.11 6.89 -12.46
C PRO A 259 9.39 7.46 -13.07
N THR A 260 9.28 8.55 -13.84
CA THR A 260 10.43 9.23 -14.43
C THR A 260 11.44 9.66 -13.35
N PRO A 261 12.70 9.23 -13.42
CA PRO A 261 13.77 9.73 -12.56
C PRO A 261 13.90 11.25 -12.72
N LYS A 262 13.92 11.95 -11.59
CA LYS A 262 14.17 13.39 -11.54
C LYS A 262 14.73 13.74 -10.17
N ASP A 263 15.97 14.20 -10.19
CA ASP A 263 16.65 14.71 -9.02
C ASP A 263 16.11 16.11 -8.66
N ARG A 264 16.10 16.42 -7.36
CA ARG A 264 15.63 17.69 -6.80
C ARG A 264 16.40 17.99 -5.53
N SER A 265 16.85 19.23 -5.39
CA SER A 265 17.36 19.77 -4.12
C SER A 265 16.37 20.79 -3.55
N VAL A 266 16.39 20.90 -2.24
CA VAL A 266 15.78 21.94 -1.40
C VAL A 266 16.81 22.32 -0.32
N GLU A 267 16.54 23.35 0.46
CA GLU A 267 17.32 23.61 1.68
C GLU A 267 17.25 22.36 2.58
N HIS A 268 18.37 21.93 3.16
CA HIS A 268 18.44 20.77 4.05
C HIS A 268 18.11 19.39 3.44
N GLY A 269 17.97 19.27 2.11
CA GLY A 269 17.75 17.96 1.50
C GLY A 269 17.89 17.85 -0.01
N GLN A 270 18.21 16.64 -0.46
CA GLN A 270 18.27 16.27 -1.87
C GLN A 270 17.62 14.90 -2.11
N LEU A 271 16.76 14.82 -3.12
CA LEU A 271 16.28 13.56 -3.68
C LEU A 271 17.03 13.27 -4.97
N GLN A 272 17.72 12.14 -5.02
CA GLN A 272 18.41 11.62 -6.20
C GLN A 272 17.92 10.21 -6.58
N TRP A 273 18.31 9.73 -7.77
CA TRP A 273 17.96 8.40 -8.27
C TRP A 273 19.18 7.53 -8.56
N VAL A 274 19.35 6.44 -7.81
CA VAL A 274 20.41 5.46 -8.00
C VAL A 274 19.81 4.16 -8.54
N ASP A 275 20.24 3.73 -9.73
CA ASP A 275 19.78 2.51 -10.42
C ASP A 275 18.24 2.32 -10.44
N GLY A 276 17.51 3.43 -10.58
CA GLY A 276 16.05 3.45 -10.63
C GLY A 276 15.33 3.41 -9.27
N GLN A 277 16.07 3.47 -8.15
CA GLN A 277 15.52 3.65 -6.81
C GLN A 277 15.73 5.09 -6.30
N ARG A 278 14.83 5.55 -5.43
CA ARG A 278 14.92 6.87 -4.81
C ARG A 278 15.85 6.83 -3.60
N VAL A 279 16.82 7.74 -3.56
CA VAL A 279 17.65 7.99 -2.39
C VAL A 279 17.44 9.44 -1.96
N ALA A 280 17.06 9.66 -0.71
CA ALA A 280 16.85 10.97 -0.13
C ALA A 280 17.94 11.27 0.90
N LEU A 281 18.77 12.26 0.62
CA LEU A 281 19.73 12.86 1.54
C LEU A 281 19.01 13.95 2.35
N LEU A 282 19.06 13.92 3.67
CA LEU A 282 18.42 14.88 4.58
C LEU A 282 19.38 15.23 5.72
N TRP A 283 19.46 16.50 6.13
CA TRP A 283 20.34 16.95 7.21
C TRP A 283 19.78 18.13 8.01
N GLY A 284 20.35 18.39 9.18
CA GLY A 284 20.02 19.57 9.98
C GLY A 284 19.21 19.26 11.24
N THR A 285 18.45 20.25 11.71
CA THR A 285 17.52 20.11 12.83
C THR A 285 16.35 19.17 12.48
N PRO A 286 15.61 18.66 13.47
CA PRO A 286 14.42 17.83 13.20
C PRO A 286 13.40 18.54 12.30
N GLU A 287 13.15 19.82 12.55
CA GLU A 287 12.25 20.65 11.76
C GLU A 287 12.69 20.79 10.29
N GLU A 288 13.97 21.08 10.05
CA GLU A 288 14.57 21.17 8.71
C GLU A 288 14.46 19.84 7.96
N ILE A 289 14.81 18.73 8.61
CA ILE A 289 14.67 17.37 8.04
C ILE A 289 13.22 17.07 7.68
N GLY A 290 12.26 17.45 8.53
CA GLY A 290 10.84 17.26 8.30
C GLY A 290 10.33 18.05 7.09
N GLN A 291 10.71 19.33 6.98
CA GLN A 291 10.37 20.20 5.86
C GLN A 291 10.99 19.70 4.55
N ALA A 292 12.28 19.37 4.55
CA ALA A 292 12.97 18.82 3.39
C ALA A 292 12.36 17.48 2.93
N HIS A 293 12.01 16.59 3.86
CA HIS A 293 11.26 15.36 3.56
C HIS A 293 9.93 15.70 2.87
N ALA A 294 9.13 16.62 3.41
CA ALA A 294 7.85 17.02 2.85
C ALA A 294 7.98 17.60 1.42
N GLN A 295 8.86 18.58 1.21
CA GLN A 295 9.04 19.23 -0.09
C GLN A 295 9.52 18.25 -1.18
N LEU A 296 10.41 17.31 -0.80
CA LEU A 296 10.89 16.28 -1.71
C LEU A 296 9.84 15.18 -1.94
N LEU A 297 9.12 14.71 -0.92
CA LEU A 297 8.39 13.43 -0.94
C LEU A 297 6.89 13.52 -0.63
N SER A 298 6.28 14.70 -0.54
CA SER A 298 4.84 14.89 -0.26
C SER A 298 3.90 13.99 -1.10
N ARG A 299 4.23 13.69 -2.37
CA ARG A 299 3.47 12.73 -3.20
C ARG A 299 3.58 11.29 -2.70
N GLN A 300 4.78 10.84 -2.35
CA GLN A 300 5.05 9.51 -1.80
C GLN A 300 4.41 9.38 -0.40
N ALA A 301 4.54 10.40 0.44
CA ALA A 301 3.91 10.50 1.75
C ALA A 301 2.38 10.44 1.67
N THR A 302 1.76 11.26 0.82
CA THR A 302 0.31 11.23 0.55
C THR A 302 -0.15 9.85 0.10
N ARG A 303 0.56 9.21 -0.84
CA ARG A 303 0.25 7.84 -1.31
C ARG A 303 0.41 6.78 -0.21
N CYS A 304 1.36 6.94 0.70
CA CYS A 304 1.60 6.04 1.82
C CYS A 304 0.45 6.14 2.82
N MET A 305 0.15 7.37 3.27
CA MET A 305 -0.98 7.65 4.17
C MET A 305 -2.33 7.24 3.57
N ASP A 306 -2.56 7.47 2.26
CA ASP A 306 -3.78 7.00 1.57
C ASP A 306 -3.89 5.46 1.57
N SER A 307 -2.77 4.76 1.37
CA SER A 307 -2.73 3.30 1.39
C SER A 307 -3.04 2.73 2.78
N VAL A 308 -2.51 3.35 3.83
CA VAL A 308 -2.65 2.93 5.23
C VAL A 308 -4.01 3.32 5.81
N LEU A 309 -4.30 4.61 5.89
CA LEU A 309 -5.50 5.11 6.57
C LEU A 309 -6.76 4.80 5.76
N TYR A 310 -6.75 5.16 4.48
CA TYR A 310 -7.98 5.21 3.70
C TYR A 310 -8.27 3.89 2.97
N THR A 311 -7.30 3.28 2.26
CA THR A 311 -7.54 1.99 1.61
C THR A 311 -7.53 0.84 2.63
N PHE A 312 -6.43 0.62 3.35
CA PHE A 312 -6.34 -0.47 4.32
C PHE A 312 -7.31 -0.27 5.48
N GLY A 313 -7.40 0.93 6.05
CA GLY A 313 -8.32 1.21 7.14
C GLY A 313 -9.80 1.08 6.79
N THR A 314 -10.23 1.33 5.55
CA THR A 314 -11.62 1.02 5.13
C THR A 314 -11.86 -0.49 5.12
N VAL A 315 -10.91 -1.26 4.58
CA VAL A 315 -11.01 -2.74 4.59
C VAL A 315 -10.98 -3.29 6.01
N GLN A 316 -10.15 -2.73 6.91
CA GLN A 316 -10.16 -3.11 8.32
C GLN A 316 -11.47 -2.77 9.00
N THR A 317 -12.00 -1.56 8.76
CA THR A 317 -13.28 -1.14 9.31
C THR A 317 -14.40 -2.12 8.91
N ILE A 318 -14.46 -2.51 7.63
CA ILE A 318 -15.41 -3.53 7.14
C ILE A 318 -15.20 -4.90 7.82
N ARG A 319 -13.94 -5.30 8.06
CA ARG A 319 -13.54 -6.62 8.59
C ARG A 319 -13.69 -6.77 10.11
N THR A 320 -13.63 -5.68 10.86
CA THR A 320 -13.66 -5.71 12.34
C THR A 320 -14.93 -5.12 12.93
N GLY A 321 -15.63 -4.25 12.20
CA GLY A 321 -16.74 -3.46 12.73
C GLY A 321 -16.30 -2.27 13.60
N ARG A 322 -14.99 -1.98 13.70
CA ARG A 322 -14.44 -0.83 14.44
C ARG A 322 -13.92 0.22 13.47
N TRP A 323 -14.07 1.49 13.78
CA TRP A 323 -13.48 2.55 12.97
C TRP A 323 -11.95 2.52 13.08
N PHE A 324 -11.26 2.13 12.02
CA PHE A 324 -9.81 1.85 12.08
C PHE A 324 -8.95 3.04 12.51
N GLN A 325 -9.40 4.28 12.29
CA GLN A 325 -8.67 5.45 12.78
C GLN A 325 -8.63 5.49 14.31
N HIS A 326 -9.72 5.13 15.00
CA HIS A 326 -9.75 5.06 16.47
C HIS A 326 -8.77 3.98 16.99
N ASP A 327 -8.67 2.84 16.32
CA ASP A 327 -7.69 1.79 16.66
C ASP A 327 -6.23 2.31 16.62
N LEU A 328 -5.91 3.24 15.72
CA LEU A 328 -4.59 3.89 15.66
C LEU A 328 -4.44 5.03 16.66
N GLU A 329 -5.49 5.80 16.93
CA GLU A 329 -5.50 6.89 17.92
C GLU A 329 -5.31 6.32 19.34
N ASP A 330 -5.97 5.20 19.67
CA ASP A 330 -5.79 4.47 20.92
C ASP A 330 -4.35 3.93 21.08
N ALA A 331 -3.75 3.44 19.99
CA ALA A 331 -2.35 3.01 20.00
C ALA A 331 -1.41 4.22 20.20
N TYR A 332 -1.59 5.29 19.43
CA TYR A 332 -0.79 6.50 19.54
C TYR A 332 -0.90 7.16 20.92
N ALA A 333 -2.07 7.16 21.55
CA ALA A 333 -2.25 7.69 22.90
C ALA A 333 -1.37 6.99 23.95
N ARG A 334 -1.17 5.67 23.83
CA ARG A 334 -0.30 4.87 24.71
C ARG A 334 1.18 4.99 24.35
N LEU A 335 1.49 5.09 23.05
CA LEU A 335 2.86 5.16 22.53
C LEU A 335 3.50 6.55 22.65
N SER A 336 2.73 7.62 22.46
CA SER A 336 3.24 9.00 22.36
C SER A 336 4.01 9.55 23.56
N PRO A 337 3.77 9.13 24.84
CA PRO A 337 4.61 9.51 25.96
C PRO A 337 6.05 8.95 25.88
N HIS A 338 6.26 7.92 25.05
CA HIS A 338 7.54 7.24 24.88
C HIS A 338 8.26 7.60 23.56
N ILE A 339 7.66 8.44 22.72
CA ILE A 339 8.29 8.96 21.49
C ILE A 339 9.12 10.21 21.83
N PRO A 340 10.40 10.28 21.44
CA PRO A 340 11.24 11.48 21.62
C PRO A 340 10.64 12.75 21.01
N GLU A 341 10.84 13.89 21.67
CA GLU A 341 10.30 15.18 21.22
C GLU A 341 10.94 15.69 19.92
N ASP A 342 12.18 15.30 19.61
CA ASP A 342 12.78 15.62 18.31
C ASP A 342 12.11 14.83 17.16
N HIS A 343 11.81 13.54 17.34
CA HIS A 343 11.04 12.74 16.37
C HIS A 343 9.63 13.33 16.15
N LYS A 344 8.97 13.82 17.20
CA LYS A 344 7.68 14.52 17.08
C LYS A 344 7.78 15.84 16.33
N ARG A 345 8.83 16.64 16.58
CA ARG A 345 9.07 17.93 15.90
C ARG A 345 9.34 17.73 14.40
N GLU A 346 10.18 16.76 14.02
CA GLU A 346 10.39 16.39 12.62
C GLU A 346 9.08 16.01 11.92
N LEU A 347 8.30 15.15 12.56
CA LEU A 347 7.07 14.66 11.95
C LEU A 347 5.96 15.74 11.89
N THR A 348 5.95 16.66 12.86
CA THR A 348 5.06 17.83 12.88
C THR A 348 5.42 18.79 11.76
N ALA A 349 6.70 19.17 11.63
CA ALA A 349 7.17 20.05 10.55
C ALA A 349 6.90 19.46 9.16
N MET A 350 7.09 18.14 9.00
CA MET A 350 6.72 17.43 7.76
C MET A 350 5.20 17.50 7.49
N ALA A 351 4.36 17.34 8.51
CA ALA A 351 2.91 17.40 8.35
C ALA A 351 2.41 18.79 7.97
N GLU A 352 2.93 19.83 8.63
CA GLU A 352 2.60 21.24 8.37
C GLU A 352 2.99 21.66 6.96
N GLU A 353 4.22 21.36 6.53
CA GLU A 353 4.73 21.63 5.17
C GLU A 353 3.93 20.86 4.09
N MET A 354 3.39 19.69 4.42
CA MET A 354 2.47 18.97 3.54
C MET A 354 1.03 19.50 3.55
N GLY A 355 0.65 20.38 4.49
CA GLY A 355 -0.72 20.82 4.70
C GLY A 355 -1.64 19.73 5.26
N TRP A 356 -1.11 18.80 6.06
CA TRP A 356 -1.86 17.78 6.80
C TRP A 356 -2.00 18.15 8.27
N ASP A 357 -3.00 17.57 8.94
CA ASP A 357 -3.11 17.65 10.41
C ASP A 357 -1.91 16.92 11.05
N PRO A 358 -1.07 17.60 11.85
CA PRO A 358 0.07 16.97 12.51
C PRO A 358 -0.33 15.83 13.45
N ASN A 359 -1.49 15.91 14.11
CA ASN A 359 -1.94 14.84 14.99
C ASN A 359 -2.23 13.56 14.20
N LEU A 360 -2.96 13.66 13.08
CA LEU A 360 -3.20 12.53 12.18
C LEU A 360 -1.89 11.93 11.63
N VAL A 361 -0.91 12.74 11.23
CA VAL A 361 0.37 12.23 10.70
C VAL A 361 1.18 11.49 11.77
N ASN A 362 1.15 11.98 13.02
CA ASN A 362 1.70 11.31 14.20
C ASN A 362 1.03 9.95 14.45
N VAL A 363 -0.30 9.91 14.47
CA VAL A 363 -1.10 8.67 14.59
C VAL A 363 -0.77 7.65 13.50
N LEU A 364 -0.52 8.10 12.26
CA LEU A 364 -0.17 7.19 11.17
C LEU A 364 1.25 6.63 11.25
N ASN A 365 2.18 7.29 11.94
CA ASN A 365 3.57 6.82 12.04
C ASN A 365 3.77 5.67 13.04
N VAL A 366 2.81 5.39 13.92
CA VAL A 366 2.82 4.19 14.78
C VAL A 366 2.21 2.95 14.13
N PHE A 367 1.66 3.06 12.92
CA PHE A 367 1.07 1.93 12.17
C PHE A 367 1.97 0.68 12.01
N PRO A 368 3.32 0.79 11.87
CA PRO A 368 4.18 -0.40 11.79
C PRO A 368 4.18 -1.30 13.03
N GLU A 369 3.69 -0.84 14.18
CA GLU A 369 3.65 -1.62 15.44
C GLU A 369 2.71 -2.84 15.40
N LEU A 370 2.05 -3.11 14.27
CA LEU A 370 1.03 -4.15 14.12
C LEU A 370 1.52 -5.37 13.29
N PHE A 371 2.80 -5.48 12.90
CA PHE A 371 3.23 -6.38 11.80
C PHE A 371 4.58 -7.13 11.98
N HIS A 372 4.91 -8.05 11.05
CA HIS A 372 5.90 -9.13 11.23
C HIS A 372 6.81 -9.38 10.00
N CYS A 373 8.07 -9.84 10.21
CA CYS A 373 9.14 -9.91 9.16
C CYS A 373 10.04 -11.19 9.24
N SER A 374 11.33 -11.11 8.87
CA SER A 374 12.41 -12.12 9.08
C SER A 374 13.82 -11.52 8.82
N GLY A 375 14.89 -12.11 9.38
CA GLY A 375 16.28 -11.66 9.17
C GLY A 375 17.36 -12.67 9.59
N PHE A 376 18.63 -12.36 9.30
CA PHE A 376 19.80 -13.16 9.68
C PHE A 376 21.09 -12.34 9.76
N ALA A 377 22.07 -12.84 10.49
CA ALA A 377 23.47 -12.44 10.38
C ALA A 377 24.37 -13.68 10.19
N VAL A 378 25.35 -13.60 9.30
CA VAL A 378 26.36 -14.64 9.06
C VAL A 378 27.73 -13.98 8.88
N PHE A 379 28.76 -14.52 9.52
CA PHE A 379 30.09 -13.92 9.59
C PHE A 379 31.16 -14.99 9.88
N ASP A 380 32.43 -14.59 10.08
CA ASP A 380 33.56 -15.47 10.43
C ASP A 380 33.53 -16.81 9.65
N SER A 381 33.51 -17.97 10.32
CA SER A 381 33.60 -19.28 9.65
C SER A 381 32.41 -19.63 8.76
N ALA A 382 31.26 -18.95 8.89
CA ALA A 382 30.13 -19.13 7.98
C ALA A 382 30.38 -18.51 6.60
N THR A 383 31.36 -17.61 6.48
CA THR A 383 31.59 -16.76 5.31
C THR A 383 32.95 -17.00 4.69
N LYS A 384 33.08 -16.68 3.40
CA LYS A 384 34.25 -17.00 2.59
C LYS A 384 35.54 -16.28 3.03
N ASP A 385 35.39 -15.09 3.63
CA ASP A 385 36.48 -14.18 3.99
C ASP A 385 36.33 -13.59 5.40
N GLY A 386 35.38 -14.09 6.20
CA GLY A 386 35.05 -13.58 7.53
C GLY A 386 34.13 -12.34 7.54
N THR A 387 33.71 -11.81 6.39
CA THR A 387 32.87 -10.60 6.32
C THR A 387 31.50 -10.82 6.96
N LEU A 388 31.12 -9.95 7.90
CA LEU A 388 29.75 -9.93 8.43
C LEU A 388 28.74 -9.44 7.39
N TYR A 389 27.76 -10.30 7.13
CA TYR A 389 26.59 -10.07 6.29
C TYR A 389 25.32 -10.11 7.15
N HIS A 390 24.58 -9.00 7.20
CA HIS A 390 23.28 -8.91 7.88
C HIS A 390 22.18 -8.75 6.82
N GLY A 391 21.41 -9.82 6.58
CA GLY A 391 20.32 -9.84 5.61
C GLY A 391 18.95 -9.76 6.28
N ARG A 392 18.05 -8.92 5.77
CA ARG A 392 16.75 -8.67 6.41
C ARG A 392 15.62 -8.45 5.40
N VAL A 393 14.44 -9.02 5.70
CA VAL A 393 13.35 -9.34 4.77
C VAL A 393 12.00 -8.81 5.28
N LEU A 394 11.46 -7.74 4.68
CA LEU A 394 10.14 -7.20 5.04
C LEU A 394 9.04 -7.98 4.32
N ASP A 395 8.31 -8.85 5.00
CA ASP A 395 7.22 -9.66 4.41
C ASP A 395 5.85 -8.96 4.49
N TYR A 396 5.75 -7.73 3.96
CA TYR A 396 4.65 -6.81 4.25
C TYR A 396 3.77 -6.37 3.06
N MET A 397 2.45 -6.46 3.23
CA MET A 397 1.34 -5.84 2.45
C MET A 397 1.63 -5.21 1.06
N THR A 398 2.30 -5.92 0.13
CA THR A 398 2.48 -5.47 -1.26
C THR A 398 1.16 -5.28 -2.02
N THR A 399 0.03 -5.69 -1.42
CA THR A 399 -1.34 -5.50 -1.88
C THR A 399 -1.87 -4.07 -1.70
N ILE A 400 -1.34 -3.28 -0.75
CA ILE A 400 -1.81 -1.91 -0.49
C ILE A 400 -0.94 -0.83 -1.16
N GLY A 401 0.06 -1.19 -1.97
CA GLY A 401 0.76 -0.26 -2.86
C GLY A 401 1.84 0.63 -2.20
N LEU A 402 2.35 0.26 -1.03
CA LEU A 402 3.43 1.01 -0.34
C LEU A 402 4.72 1.07 -1.16
N GLN A 403 4.97 0.07 -2.01
CA GLN A 403 6.16 0.04 -2.88
C GLN A 403 6.22 1.20 -3.89
N TYR A 404 5.13 1.92 -4.14
CA TYR A 404 5.16 3.14 -4.95
C TYR A 404 5.78 4.35 -4.21
N SER A 405 5.92 4.24 -2.89
CA SER A 405 6.42 5.26 -1.98
C SER A 405 7.76 4.89 -1.34
N SER A 406 8.42 3.80 -1.77
CA SER A 406 9.74 3.41 -1.26
C SER A 406 10.82 4.46 -1.55
N VAL A 407 11.67 4.67 -0.55
CA VAL A 407 12.82 5.58 -0.52
C VAL A 407 13.87 5.00 0.44
N THR A 408 15.15 5.02 0.05
CA THR A 408 16.24 4.88 1.01
C THR A 408 16.62 6.27 1.50
N PHE A 409 16.49 6.53 2.79
CA PHE A 409 16.89 7.79 3.41
C PHE A 409 18.32 7.68 3.92
N ILE A 410 19.13 8.70 3.66
CA ILE A 410 20.41 8.96 4.34
C ILE A 410 20.18 10.23 5.15
N VAL A 411 20.14 10.09 6.47
CA VAL A 411 19.78 11.17 7.38
C VAL A 411 20.98 11.53 8.25
N ALA A 412 21.30 12.82 8.32
CA ALA A 412 22.37 13.37 9.16
C ALA A 412 21.80 14.44 10.12
N PRO A 413 21.10 14.03 11.20
CA PRO A 413 20.53 14.97 12.17
C PRO A 413 21.62 15.66 12.97
N GLU A 414 21.39 16.92 13.32
CA GLU A 414 22.30 17.69 14.16
C GLU A 414 22.54 17.00 15.51
N GLY A 415 23.81 16.93 15.93
CA GLY A 415 24.22 16.36 17.22
C GLY A 415 24.07 14.84 17.36
N LYS A 416 23.66 14.12 16.30
CA LYS A 416 23.40 12.67 16.29
C LYS A 416 24.29 11.93 15.28
N ILE A 417 24.33 10.60 15.38
CA ILE A 417 25.03 9.74 14.43
C ILE A 417 24.20 9.69 13.12
N PRO A 418 24.78 10.00 11.95
CA PRO A 418 24.11 9.84 10.66
C PRO A 418 23.83 8.37 10.30
N PHE A 419 22.74 8.11 9.56
CA PHE A 419 22.30 6.75 9.26
C PHE A 419 21.57 6.58 7.93
N ALA A 420 21.61 5.35 7.39
CA ALA A 420 20.73 4.88 6.33
C ALA A 420 19.47 4.23 6.92
N ASN A 421 18.30 4.50 6.35
CA ASN A 421 17.01 3.88 6.67
C ASN A 421 16.25 3.52 5.38
N VAL A 422 15.92 2.25 5.18
CA VAL A 422 15.14 1.77 4.03
C VAL A 422 13.66 1.82 4.41
N GLY A 423 12.94 2.81 3.89
CA GLY A 423 11.59 3.14 4.34
C GLY A 423 10.67 3.63 3.22
N TYR A 424 9.72 4.48 3.61
CA TYR A 424 8.68 5.01 2.75
C TYR A 424 8.50 6.50 2.99
N GLY A 425 8.21 7.28 1.94
CA GLY A 425 7.83 8.68 2.10
C GLY A 425 6.69 8.82 3.11
N GLY A 426 6.79 9.79 4.02
CA GLY A 426 5.83 10.04 5.10
C GLY A 426 6.02 9.20 6.37
N PHE A 427 7.03 8.32 6.41
CA PHE A 427 7.39 7.53 7.58
C PHE A 427 8.77 7.94 8.10
N THR A 428 8.85 8.37 9.35
CA THR A 428 10.10 8.87 9.98
C THR A 428 10.75 7.86 10.92
N GLY A 429 10.05 6.78 11.31
CA GLY A 429 10.62 5.67 12.08
C GLY A 429 11.59 4.81 11.24
N CYS A 430 12.28 3.88 11.92
CA CYS A 430 13.19 2.94 11.26
C CYS A 430 12.71 1.50 11.44
N VAL A 431 12.64 0.75 10.34
CA VAL A 431 12.48 -0.72 10.38
C VAL A 431 13.69 -1.45 9.80
N THR A 432 14.59 -0.77 9.08
CA THR A 432 15.72 -1.40 8.39
C THR A 432 16.78 -0.35 8.16
N GLY A 433 17.86 -0.39 8.92
CA GLY A 433 18.85 0.67 8.83
C GLY A 433 20.21 0.34 9.43
N MET A 434 21.16 1.23 9.15
CA MET A 434 22.55 1.12 9.54
C MET A 434 23.15 2.51 9.72
N ASN A 435 23.91 2.73 10.79
CA ASN A 435 24.50 4.02 11.09
C ASN A 435 25.99 4.11 10.70
N GLN A 436 26.52 5.34 10.67
CA GLN A 436 27.92 5.62 10.35
C GLN A 436 28.90 4.96 11.33
N ALA A 437 28.44 4.60 12.54
CA ALA A 437 29.23 3.87 13.52
C ALA A 437 29.36 2.36 13.21
N GLY A 438 28.74 1.85 12.13
CA GLY A 438 28.82 0.44 11.72
C GLY A 438 27.82 -0.48 12.42
N ILE A 439 26.84 0.08 13.14
CA ILE A 439 25.72 -0.67 13.72
C ILE A 439 24.63 -0.84 12.66
N SER A 440 24.13 -2.06 12.48
CA SER A 440 23.00 -2.37 11.60
C SER A 440 21.90 -3.12 12.36
N LEU A 441 20.65 -2.76 12.09
CA LEU A 441 19.48 -3.22 12.84
C LEU A 441 18.40 -3.74 11.90
N GLY A 442 17.83 -4.89 12.26
CA GLY A 442 16.74 -5.55 11.55
C GLY A 442 15.76 -6.20 12.52
N GLU A 443 14.48 -6.23 12.15
CA GLU A 443 13.36 -6.63 12.99
C GLU A 443 12.55 -7.80 12.41
N MET A 444 11.76 -8.43 13.27
CA MET A 444 10.73 -9.41 12.95
C MET A 444 9.68 -9.38 14.06
N GLY A 445 8.48 -8.87 13.78
CA GLY A 445 7.36 -9.00 14.72
C GLY A 445 7.01 -10.46 15.06
N GLY A 446 6.68 -10.68 16.33
CA GLY A 446 6.01 -11.86 16.86
C GLY A 446 4.49 -11.69 16.87
N ARG A 447 3.76 -12.61 17.51
CA ARG A 447 2.29 -12.64 17.49
C ARG A 447 1.62 -11.83 18.62
N GLY A 448 2.38 -11.35 19.59
CA GLY A 448 1.88 -10.47 20.66
C GLY A 448 1.66 -9.02 20.21
N GLU A 449 0.48 -8.72 19.66
CA GLU A 449 0.02 -7.34 19.40
C GLU A 449 -0.77 -6.75 20.59
N GLY A 450 -0.94 -5.42 20.63
CA GLY A 450 -1.81 -4.73 21.60
C GLY A 450 -1.16 -4.25 22.91
N GLN A 451 0.13 -4.54 23.14
CA GLN A 451 0.89 -4.04 24.29
C GLN A 451 1.68 -2.79 23.89
N TRP A 452 1.09 -1.62 24.12
CA TRP A 452 1.56 -0.34 23.56
C TRP A 452 2.11 0.65 24.61
N ASP A 453 2.25 0.23 25.88
CA ASP A 453 2.77 1.08 26.96
C ASP A 453 4.31 1.06 27.01
N GLY A 454 4.95 1.51 25.92
CA GLY A 454 6.39 1.55 25.77
C GLY A 454 6.87 2.32 24.54
N VAL A 455 8.18 2.35 24.31
CA VAL A 455 8.78 2.96 23.11
C VAL A 455 8.38 2.12 21.89
N PRO A 456 7.76 2.70 20.83
CA PRO A 456 7.48 1.96 19.60
C PRO A 456 8.74 1.30 19.05
N MET A 457 8.65 0.07 18.56
CA MET A 457 9.76 -0.62 17.91
C MET A 457 10.44 0.24 16.85
N ALA A 458 9.66 0.89 15.98
CA ALA A 458 10.23 1.71 14.90
C ALA A 458 10.96 2.98 15.43
N THR A 459 10.53 3.48 16.58
CA THR A 459 11.15 4.60 17.29
C THR A 459 12.43 4.15 18.01
N LEU A 460 12.39 3.00 18.70
CA LEU A 460 13.52 2.43 19.42
C LEU A 460 14.68 2.05 18.48
N MET A 461 14.38 1.47 17.33
CA MET A 461 15.36 1.24 16.26
C MET A 461 16.00 2.55 15.76
N ARG A 462 15.21 3.62 15.60
CA ARG A 462 15.75 4.92 15.19
C ARG A 462 16.63 5.54 16.28
N ILE A 463 16.22 5.51 17.55
CA ILE A 463 17.03 5.96 18.69
C ILE A 463 18.38 5.25 18.69
N ALA A 464 18.40 3.94 18.44
CA ALA A 464 19.64 3.16 18.38
C ALA A 464 20.56 3.60 17.23
N LEU A 465 20.03 3.82 16.03
CA LEU A 465 20.84 4.33 14.91
C LEU A 465 21.40 5.73 15.17
N GLU A 466 20.62 6.61 15.81
CA GLU A 466 21.01 7.98 16.12
C GLU A 466 22.03 8.11 17.25
N ASN A 467 22.11 7.16 18.18
CA ASN A 467 22.86 7.32 19.44
C ASN A 467 23.87 6.20 19.75
N CYS A 468 23.68 4.96 19.27
CA CYS A 468 24.54 3.82 19.64
C CYS A 468 25.73 3.64 18.67
N GLN A 469 26.93 3.56 19.22
CA GLN A 469 28.19 3.35 18.51
C GLN A 469 28.71 1.91 18.58
N THR A 470 28.18 1.09 19.50
CA THR A 470 28.61 -0.29 19.80
C THR A 470 27.40 -1.22 20.01
N LEU A 471 27.61 -2.53 19.82
CA LEU A 471 26.56 -3.54 20.04
C LEU A 471 26.06 -3.58 21.50
N GLU A 472 26.95 -3.35 22.48
CA GLU A 472 26.59 -3.33 23.91
C GLU A 472 25.75 -2.11 24.30
N GLU A 473 25.94 -0.95 23.65
CA GLU A 473 25.03 0.19 23.81
C GLU A 473 23.62 -0.14 23.29
N VAL A 474 23.52 -0.86 22.15
CA VAL A 474 22.21 -1.33 21.63
C VAL A 474 21.55 -2.31 22.61
N LYS A 475 22.31 -3.29 23.13
CA LYS A 475 21.83 -4.25 24.15
C LYS A 475 21.37 -3.51 25.42
N THR A 476 22.11 -2.50 25.86
CA THR A 476 21.77 -1.68 27.03
C THR A 476 20.51 -0.85 26.81
N LEU A 477 20.37 -0.20 25.65
CA LEU A 477 19.18 0.55 25.26
C LEU A 477 17.93 -0.35 25.25
N TRP A 478 18.03 -1.54 24.66
CA TRP A 478 16.92 -2.50 24.63
C TRP A 478 16.55 -3.03 26.02
N ALA A 479 17.53 -3.29 26.87
CA ALA A 479 17.28 -3.78 28.24
C ALA A 479 16.61 -2.72 29.13
N SER A 480 17.01 -1.45 28.99
CA SER A 480 16.55 -0.33 29.82
C SER A 480 15.27 0.35 29.35
N SER A 481 14.94 0.28 28.05
CA SER A 481 13.72 0.88 27.49
C SER A 481 12.47 0.04 27.82
N PRO A 482 11.30 0.67 28.09
CA PRO A 482 10.02 -0.03 28.07
C PRO A 482 9.72 -0.41 26.61
N ARG A 483 9.44 -1.69 26.36
CA ARG A 483 9.26 -2.26 25.02
C ARG A 483 7.79 -2.53 24.74
N THR A 484 7.37 -2.32 23.50
CA THR A 484 6.03 -2.66 23.00
C THR A 484 6.00 -4.07 22.42
N CYS A 485 4.81 -4.68 22.40
CA CYS A 485 4.46 -5.89 21.65
C CYS A 485 5.45 -7.07 21.76
N GLU A 486 5.36 -8.06 20.89
CA GLU A 486 6.35 -9.12 20.74
C GLU A 486 7.19 -8.85 19.50
N TYR A 487 8.51 -8.71 19.65
CA TYR A 487 9.43 -8.53 18.54
C TYR A 487 10.70 -9.36 18.71
N TYR A 488 11.25 -9.74 17.57
CA TYR A 488 12.52 -10.39 17.40
C TYR A 488 13.44 -9.48 16.58
N TYR A 489 14.74 -9.50 16.85
CA TYR A 489 15.69 -8.60 16.18
C TYR A 489 17.00 -9.29 15.85
N VAL A 490 17.67 -8.80 14.81
CA VAL A 490 19.09 -9.04 14.54
C VAL A 490 19.79 -7.69 14.64
N PHE A 491 20.78 -7.60 15.53
CA PHE A 491 21.67 -6.45 15.63
C PHE A 491 23.08 -6.89 15.30
N ALA A 492 23.83 -6.08 14.55
CA ALA A 492 25.21 -6.40 14.19
C ALA A 492 26.11 -5.16 14.18
N ASP A 493 27.37 -5.36 14.56
CA ASP A 493 28.42 -4.34 14.66
C ASP A 493 29.60 -4.71 13.74
N GLY A 494 29.79 -3.92 12.69
CA GLY A 494 30.85 -4.12 11.70
C GLY A 494 32.27 -3.82 12.20
N LYS A 495 32.45 -3.11 13.33
CA LYS A 495 33.77 -2.85 13.90
C LYS A 495 34.30 -4.07 14.65
N THR A 496 33.44 -4.70 15.44
CA THR A 496 33.75 -5.89 16.25
C THR A 496 33.51 -7.20 15.51
N ASN A 497 32.85 -7.17 14.35
CA ASN A 497 32.40 -8.33 13.57
C ASN A 497 31.41 -9.23 14.33
N ALA A 498 30.69 -8.67 15.30
CA ALA A 498 29.76 -9.38 16.18
C ALA A 498 28.30 -9.12 15.80
N ALA A 499 27.42 -10.05 16.15
CA ALA A 499 25.97 -9.90 16.03
C ALA A 499 25.26 -10.59 17.19
N VAL A 500 24.05 -10.14 17.53
CA VAL A 500 23.19 -10.75 18.55
C VAL A 500 21.76 -10.87 18.05
N GLY A 501 21.13 -12.01 18.30
CA GLY A 501 19.69 -12.21 18.14
C GLY A 501 18.97 -11.75 19.39
N VAL A 502 17.82 -11.09 19.26
CA VAL A 502 17.03 -10.66 20.42
C VAL A 502 15.61 -11.17 20.28
N ALA A 503 15.04 -11.69 21.37
CA ALA A 503 13.62 -11.94 21.53
C ALA A 503 13.11 -11.05 22.67
N ALA A 504 12.08 -10.25 22.41
CA ALA A 504 11.60 -9.22 23.32
C ALA A 504 10.07 -9.18 23.40
N THR A 505 9.57 -9.10 24.64
CA THR A 505 8.21 -8.68 25.00
C THR A 505 8.32 -7.45 25.92
N PRO A 506 7.21 -6.85 26.40
CA PRO A 506 7.31 -5.82 27.43
C PRO A 506 7.99 -6.35 28.71
N GLU A 507 7.63 -7.56 29.13
CA GLU A 507 8.04 -8.17 30.41
C GLU A 507 9.38 -8.91 30.34
N LYS A 508 9.81 -9.37 29.16
CA LYS A 508 11.00 -10.22 29.00
C LYS A 508 11.87 -9.78 27.83
N ILE A 509 13.17 -9.93 28.01
CA ILE A 509 14.15 -9.82 26.93
C ILE A 509 15.14 -10.99 27.05
N GLN A 510 15.45 -11.61 25.92
CA GLN A 510 16.47 -12.64 25.79
C GLN A 510 17.40 -12.24 24.64
N PHE A 511 18.71 -12.27 24.92
CA PHE A 511 19.76 -12.22 23.91
C PHE A 511 20.15 -13.65 23.55
N VAL A 512 20.42 -13.89 22.28
CA VAL A 512 20.82 -15.18 21.71
C VAL A 512 22.09 -14.94 20.92
N GLU A 513 23.17 -15.60 21.31
CA GLU A 513 24.47 -15.43 20.68
C GLU A 513 24.59 -16.28 19.39
N PRO A 514 25.46 -15.90 18.44
CA PRO A 514 25.66 -16.66 17.20
C PRO A 514 26.10 -18.11 17.48
N GLY A 515 25.46 -19.07 16.81
CA GLY A 515 25.70 -20.49 17.04
C GLY A 515 25.18 -21.05 18.38
N GLU A 516 24.40 -20.28 19.15
CA GLU A 516 23.68 -20.80 20.33
C GLU A 516 22.46 -21.64 19.90
N TYR A 517 22.09 -22.63 20.73
CA TYR A 517 20.80 -23.33 20.62
C TYR A 517 19.67 -22.43 21.12
N HIS A 518 18.52 -22.42 20.43
CA HIS A 518 17.31 -21.76 20.94
C HIS A 518 16.06 -22.59 20.60
N GLU A 519 15.09 -22.68 21.51
CA GLU A 519 13.89 -23.50 21.35
C GLU A 519 13.11 -23.18 20.06
N LEU A 520 13.03 -21.90 19.68
CA LEU A 520 12.32 -21.47 18.46
C LEU A 520 13.18 -21.56 17.20
N LEU A 521 14.51 -21.59 17.31
CA LEU A 521 15.44 -21.55 16.17
C LEU A 521 16.08 -22.91 15.85
N GLY A 522 16.08 -23.85 16.80
CA GLY A 522 16.76 -25.14 16.75
C GLY A 522 18.25 -25.08 17.12
N GLU A 523 18.98 -26.13 16.75
CA GLU A 523 20.43 -26.24 16.98
C GLU A 523 21.23 -25.07 16.43
N GLY A 524 22.27 -24.65 17.14
CA GLY A 524 23.19 -23.63 16.67
C GLY A 524 23.90 -24.02 15.37
N ILE A 525 24.24 -23.02 14.55
CA ILE A 525 25.18 -23.16 13.43
C ILE A 525 26.34 -22.19 13.75
N PRO A 526 27.62 -22.63 13.77
CA PRO A 526 28.73 -21.74 14.11
C PRO A 526 28.76 -20.46 13.27
N ASP A 527 28.94 -19.32 13.93
CA ASP A 527 29.01 -17.97 13.36
C ASP A 527 27.78 -17.54 12.54
N VAL A 528 26.59 -18.01 12.97
CA VAL A 528 25.30 -17.74 12.33
C VAL A 528 24.22 -17.39 13.36
N LEU A 529 23.41 -16.38 13.01
CA LEU A 529 22.09 -16.10 13.56
C LEU A 529 21.06 -16.17 12.43
N ALA A 530 20.13 -17.11 12.50
CA ALA A 530 19.07 -17.27 11.49
C ALA A 530 17.68 -17.10 12.13
N LEU A 531 17.07 -15.92 12.00
CA LEU A 531 15.80 -15.55 12.64
C LEU A 531 14.64 -15.54 11.63
N SER A 532 13.87 -16.63 11.64
CA SER A 532 12.62 -16.73 10.90
C SER A 532 11.70 -17.76 11.58
N ALA A 533 10.59 -18.14 10.95
CA ALA A 533 9.65 -19.10 11.51
C ALA A 533 9.19 -20.16 10.50
N GLY A 534 8.93 -21.37 11.01
CA GLY A 534 8.37 -22.49 10.24
C GLY A 534 9.21 -22.87 9.03
N GLN A 535 8.56 -23.10 7.89
CA GLN A 535 9.24 -23.53 6.66
C GLN A 535 10.30 -22.52 6.17
N ARG A 536 10.11 -21.22 6.39
CA ARG A 536 11.08 -20.17 6.02
C ARG A 536 12.40 -20.37 6.77
N LEU A 537 12.32 -20.60 8.08
CA LEU A 537 13.48 -20.90 8.93
C LEU A 537 14.19 -22.18 8.49
N GLN A 538 13.45 -23.26 8.25
CA GLN A 538 14.01 -24.53 7.81
C GLN A 538 14.78 -24.37 6.48
N THR A 539 14.20 -23.66 5.51
CA THR A 539 14.88 -23.39 4.23
C THR A 539 16.09 -22.48 4.42
N LEU A 540 15.99 -21.40 5.20
CA LEU A 540 17.12 -20.50 5.47
C LEU A 540 18.29 -21.24 6.13
N ARG A 541 18.03 -22.01 7.19
CA ARG A 541 19.04 -22.84 7.86
C ARG A 541 19.67 -23.85 6.91
N SER A 542 18.86 -24.58 6.14
CA SER A 542 19.38 -25.56 5.17
C SER A 542 20.29 -24.92 4.12
N ARG A 543 19.96 -23.73 3.62
CA ARG A 543 20.80 -22.98 2.67
C ARG A 543 22.10 -22.50 3.30
N ILE A 544 22.04 -21.99 4.53
CA ILE A 544 23.24 -21.57 5.28
C ILE A 544 24.15 -22.76 5.53
N GLN A 545 23.61 -23.92 5.94
CA GLN A 545 24.39 -25.14 6.16
C GLN A 545 25.02 -25.67 4.86
N GLU A 546 24.31 -25.61 3.72
CA GLU A 546 24.86 -26.00 2.41
C GLU A 546 26.02 -25.09 1.96
N LYS A 547 25.99 -23.81 2.34
CA LYS A 547 26.97 -22.78 1.92
C LYS A 547 27.92 -22.34 3.03
N HIS A 548 27.94 -23.00 4.18
CA HIS A 548 28.80 -22.63 5.31
C HIS A 548 30.29 -22.64 4.88
N GLY A 549 31.04 -21.62 5.30
CA GLY A 549 32.41 -21.34 4.83
C GLY A 549 32.54 -20.85 3.38
N GLN A 550 31.44 -20.70 2.64
CA GLN A 550 31.42 -20.28 1.24
C GLN A 550 30.55 -19.04 0.99
N ILE A 551 29.86 -18.50 2.01
CA ILE A 551 28.97 -17.34 1.85
C ILE A 551 29.79 -16.10 1.51
N ASP A 552 29.51 -15.55 0.34
CA ASP A 552 29.92 -14.21 -0.12
C ASP A 552 28.67 -13.33 -0.38
N THR A 553 28.87 -12.13 -0.94
CA THR A 553 27.77 -11.17 -1.16
C THR A 553 26.66 -11.74 -2.05
N GLU A 554 27.00 -12.44 -3.15
CA GLU A 554 26.01 -13.04 -4.05
C GLU A 554 25.22 -14.14 -3.32
N THR A 555 25.93 -14.99 -2.58
CA THR A 555 25.32 -16.06 -1.78
C THR A 555 24.40 -15.49 -0.69
N ALA A 556 24.82 -14.42 0.00
CA ALA A 556 24.02 -13.75 1.04
C ALA A 556 22.74 -13.10 0.46
N LEU A 557 22.80 -12.51 -0.73
CA LEU A 557 21.60 -12.03 -1.44
C LEU A 557 20.66 -13.20 -1.82
N TRP A 558 21.22 -14.36 -2.22
CA TRP A 558 20.46 -15.57 -2.50
C TRP A 558 19.80 -16.19 -1.25
N LEU A 559 20.38 -16.07 -0.06
CA LEU A 559 19.75 -16.55 1.18
C LEU A 559 18.36 -15.91 1.41
N MET A 560 18.22 -14.61 1.12
CA MET A 560 16.96 -13.87 1.19
C MET A 560 15.97 -14.19 0.05
N SER A 561 16.36 -14.99 -0.94
CA SER A 561 15.48 -15.37 -2.04
C SER A 561 14.32 -16.26 -1.56
N ARG A 562 13.25 -16.33 -2.35
CA ARG A 562 12.11 -17.20 -2.07
C ARG A 562 12.55 -18.69 -2.01
N PRO A 563 11.96 -19.53 -1.14
CA PRO A 563 10.80 -19.28 -0.29
C PRO A 563 11.12 -18.73 1.11
N VAL A 564 12.35 -18.25 1.38
CA VAL A 564 12.65 -17.56 2.65
C VAL A 564 11.86 -16.24 2.71
N ALA A 565 11.92 -15.44 1.64
CA ALA A 565 10.98 -14.33 1.41
C ALA A 565 9.60 -14.83 0.94
N MET A 566 8.53 -14.14 1.38
CA MET A 566 7.13 -14.45 1.02
C MET A 566 6.67 -13.73 -0.26
N GLN A 567 5.47 -14.06 -0.75
CA GLN A 567 4.79 -13.29 -1.81
C GLN A 567 4.49 -11.83 -1.40
N SER A 568 4.43 -11.56 -0.09
CA SER A 568 4.27 -10.24 0.50
C SER A 568 5.60 -9.49 0.65
N ASN A 569 6.73 -10.05 0.24
CA ASN A 569 8.03 -9.41 0.44
C ASN A 569 8.13 -8.04 -0.26
N LEU A 570 8.23 -6.98 0.54
CA LEU A 570 8.08 -5.57 0.14
C LEU A 570 9.42 -4.89 -0.11
N HIS A 571 10.41 -5.18 0.73
CA HIS A 571 11.82 -4.87 0.47
C HIS A 571 12.73 -5.91 1.13
N ASN A 572 13.92 -6.09 0.55
CA ASN A 572 15.04 -6.82 1.14
C ASN A 572 16.22 -5.88 1.28
N THR A 573 17.04 -6.07 2.31
CA THR A 573 18.29 -5.34 2.49
C THR A 573 19.37 -6.27 3.02
N LEU A 574 20.54 -6.24 2.37
CA LEU A 574 21.77 -6.85 2.88
C LEU A 574 22.74 -5.73 3.27
N PHE A 575 23.08 -5.66 4.55
CA PHE A 575 24.14 -4.79 5.05
C PHE A 575 25.48 -5.51 5.06
N ILE A 576 26.55 -4.76 4.77
CA ILE A 576 27.95 -5.14 5.04
C ILE A 576 28.53 -4.05 5.95
N PRO A 577 28.26 -4.09 7.27
CA PRO A 577 28.34 -2.89 8.11
C PRO A 577 29.75 -2.32 8.24
N LYS A 578 30.77 -3.19 8.24
CA LYS A 578 32.19 -2.81 8.25
C LYS A 578 32.62 -1.95 7.06
N GLN A 579 31.91 -2.08 5.93
CA GLN A 579 32.20 -1.36 4.68
C GLN A 579 31.24 -0.18 4.46
N GLY A 580 30.22 -0.01 5.31
CA GLY A 580 29.15 0.98 5.09
C GLY A 580 28.26 0.69 3.88
N LEU A 581 28.26 -0.54 3.35
CA LEU A 581 27.49 -0.90 2.17
C LEU A 581 26.11 -1.47 2.53
N LEU A 582 25.12 -1.15 1.71
CA LEU A 582 23.78 -1.73 1.76
C LEU A 582 23.29 -2.06 0.34
N TYR A 583 22.76 -3.27 0.15
CA TYR A 583 22.15 -3.73 -1.09
C TYR A 583 20.64 -3.78 -0.91
N VAL A 584 19.89 -2.94 -1.62
CA VAL A 584 18.45 -2.75 -1.42
C VAL A 584 17.66 -3.22 -2.63
N ALA A 585 16.70 -4.12 -2.42
CA ALA A 585 15.68 -4.47 -3.42
C ALA A 585 14.31 -4.05 -2.90
N ASN A 586 13.50 -3.42 -3.75
CA ASN A 586 12.12 -3.03 -3.46
C ASN A 586 11.17 -3.77 -4.40
N ALA A 587 10.00 -4.17 -3.90
CA ALA A 587 8.96 -4.82 -4.70
C ALA A 587 8.43 -3.90 -5.80
N ASP A 588 7.85 -4.47 -6.86
CA ASP A 588 7.09 -3.71 -7.85
C ASP A 588 5.59 -4.04 -7.77
N HIS A 589 4.79 -3.62 -8.76
CA HIS A 589 3.36 -3.94 -8.78
C HIS A 589 3.05 -5.44 -8.92
N LYS A 590 3.91 -6.17 -9.63
CA LYS A 590 3.74 -7.56 -10.07
C LYS A 590 4.56 -8.56 -9.24
N HIS A 591 5.77 -8.18 -8.81
CA HIS A 591 6.79 -9.04 -8.21
C HIS A 591 7.19 -8.58 -6.80
N PRO A 592 7.41 -9.50 -5.83
CA PRO A 592 8.01 -9.20 -4.53
C PRO A 592 9.49 -8.79 -4.67
N ALA A 593 10.05 -8.14 -3.64
CA ALA A 593 11.42 -7.63 -3.67
C ALA A 593 12.50 -8.70 -3.91
N ALA A 594 12.32 -9.92 -3.39
CA ALA A 594 13.19 -11.06 -3.62
C ALA A 594 13.25 -11.56 -5.09
N GLU A 595 12.40 -11.01 -5.97
CA GLU A 595 12.41 -11.23 -7.43
C GLU A 595 12.88 -9.98 -8.20
N ARG A 596 13.42 -8.97 -7.51
CA ARG A 596 13.84 -7.68 -8.07
C ARG A 596 15.36 -7.48 -7.95
N PRO A 597 15.99 -6.72 -8.84
CA PRO A 597 17.40 -6.37 -8.72
C PRO A 597 17.67 -5.61 -7.41
N TYR A 598 18.82 -5.91 -6.80
CA TYR A 598 19.34 -5.13 -5.68
C TYR A 598 20.18 -3.96 -6.22
N VAL A 599 19.97 -2.77 -5.65
CA VAL A 599 20.81 -1.59 -5.88
C VAL A 599 21.82 -1.48 -4.76
N LYS A 600 23.10 -1.31 -5.12
CA LYS A 600 24.18 -1.11 -4.17
C LYS A 600 24.28 0.36 -3.80
N LEU A 601 24.22 0.67 -2.51
CA LEU A 601 24.43 2.00 -1.95
C LEU A 601 25.60 1.96 -0.96
N ASP A 602 26.34 3.06 -0.87
CA ASP A 602 27.48 3.26 0.04
C ASP A 602 27.15 4.43 0.97
N LEU A 603 26.92 4.14 2.25
CA LEU A 603 26.56 5.13 3.26
C LEU A 603 27.67 6.17 3.42
N ASN A 604 28.95 5.78 3.38
CA ASN A 604 30.06 6.69 3.60
C ASN A 604 30.20 7.68 2.43
N ALA A 605 29.99 7.21 1.20
CA ALA A 605 29.99 8.07 0.02
C ALA A 605 28.82 9.07 0.04
N LEU A 606 27.61 8.61 0.38
CA LEU A 606 26.40 9.46 0.43
C LEU A 606 26.43 10.47 1.60
N LEU A 607 27.07 10.13 2.72
CA LEU A 607 27.31 11.09 3.82
C LEU A 607 28.33 12.16 3.42
N LYS A 608 29.38 11.79 2.67
CA LYS A 608 30.32 12.76 2.12
C LYS A 608 29.65 13.73 1.13
N GLU A 609 28.68 13.25 0.35
CA GLU A 609 27.86 14.11 -0.52
C GLU A 609 27.02 15.09 0.30
N ILE A 610 26.44 14.68 1.44
CA ILE A 610 25.77 15.61 2.39
C ILE A 610 26.73 16.69 2.89
N ASP A 611 27.97 16.33 3.27
CA ASP A 611 28.95 17.32 3.74
C ASP A 611 29.40 18.29 2.63
N GLU A 612 29.47 17.81 1.38
CA GLU A 612 29.72 18.66 0.21
C GLU A 612 28.55 19.60 -0.10
N LEU A 613 27.30 19.15 0.06
CA LEU A 613 26.09 19.97 -0.11
C LEU A 613 25.98 21.05 0.99
N LYS A 614 26.19 20.70 2.26
CA LYS A 614 26.24 21.64 3.39
C LYS A 614 27.28 22.75 3.24
N SER A 615 28.32 22.53 2.41
CA SER A 615 29.36 23.54 2.13
C SER A 615 29.00 24.52 1.02
N GLN A 616 27.86 24.30 0.35
CA GLN A 616 27.33 25.10 -0.76
C GLN A 616 26.11 25.95 -0.36
N GLU A 617 25.47 25.60 0.76
CA GLU A 617 24.47 26.42 1.48
C GLU A 617 25.16 27.57 2.25
#